data_AF-A0A521SRY0-F1
#
_entry.id   AF-A0A521SRY0-F1
#
_cell.length_a   1.000
_cell.length_b   1.000
_cell.length_c   1.000
_cell.angle_alpha   90.00
_cell.angle_beta   90.00
_cell.angle_gamma   90.00
#
_symmetry.space_group_name_H-M   'P 1'
#
loop_
_entity.id
_entity.type
_entity.pdbx_description
1 polymer ?
#
loop_
_entity_poly.entity_id
_entity_poly.type
_entity_poly.pdbx_seq_one_letter_code
_entity_poly.pdbx_strand_id
1 'polypeptide(L)'
;MVGLDIDGVVADFLSPFLRIVEEKIGNGPIPAETITDFNFKDHPILSEKIVDECMVKVSYDPAFWQRLSPLLSAEEWQALDHLSRKGQLVFITHRYERETYDIRQVTCDWLKRHGIAKPVAYFTQESKAKLVDGLGVDLFVDDRHENCQEVAERTQATVVMPHRHYNQTFSHPRVKRIWNFNELFSYLP
;
A
#
# COMPACT_ATOMS: atom_id res chain seq x y z
N MET A 1 -3.07 1.52 18.44
CA MET A 1 -2.75 0.50 17.42
C MET A 1 -2.45 1.18 16.09
N VAL A 2 -1.46 0.70 15.35
CA VAL A 2 -1.06 1.22 14.03
C VAL A 2 -1.57 0.28 12.94
N GLY A 3 -2.25 0.82 11.93
CA GLY A 3 -2.68 0.11 10.74
C GLY A 3 -1.95 0.65 9.50
N LEU A 4 -1.22 -0.22 8.80
CA LEU A 4 -0.48 0.15 7.59
C LEU A 4 -1.07 -0.53 6.36
N ASP A 5 -1.28 0.22 5.28
CA ASP A 5 -1.30 -0.39 3.95
C ASP A 5 0.06 -1.02 3.61
N ILE A 6 0.07 -1.88 2.60
CA ILE A 6 1.27 -2.57 2.13
C ILE A 6 1.83 -1.91 0.87
N ASP A 7 1.02 -1.81 -0.18
CA ASP A 7 1.46 -1.55 -1.55
C ASP A 7 1.47 -0.04 -1.81
N GLY A 8 2.66 0.56 -1.88
CA GLY A 8 2.81 2.02 -1.91
C GLY A 8 3.11 2.61 -0.54
N VAL A 9 3.02 1.84 0.55
CA VAL A 9 3.49 2.24 1.89
C VAL A 9 4.78 1.53 2.28
N VAL A 10 4.79 0.19 2.33
CA VAL A 10 5.98 -0.59 2.70
C VAL A 10 6.58 -1.41 1.57
N ALA A 11 5.82 -1.66 0.51
CA ALA A 11 6.22 -2.40 -0.68
C ALA A 11 6.11 -1.53 -1.93
N ASP A 12 7.13 -1.56 -2.79
CA ASP A 12 7.11 -0.89 -4.08
C ASP A 12 6.29 -1.71 -5.09
N PHE A 13 5.01 -1.36 -5.21
CA PHE A 13 4.12 -1.93 -6.21
C PHE A 13 4.29 -1.28 -7.59
N LEU A 14 4.49 0.03 -7.64
CA LEU A 14 4.39 0.81 -8.87
C LEU A 14 5.49 0.44 -9.86
N SER A 15 6.76 0.35 -9.42
CA SER A 15 7.88 0.07 -10.34
C SER A 15 7.77 -1.28 -11.06
N PRO A 16 7.49 -2.43 -10.39
CA PRO A 16 7.29 -3.69 -11.10
C PRO A 16 5.98 -3.73 -11.90
N PHE A 17 4.94 -3.01 -11.47
CA PHE A 17 3.70 -2.92 -12.23
C PHE A 17 3.90 -2.20 -13.56
N LEU A 18 4.62 -1.08 -13.56
CA LEU A 18 4.94 -0.33 -14.78
C LEU A 18 5.70 -1.17 -15.80
N ARG A 19 6.65 -2.02 -15.37
CA ARG A 19 7.33 -2.95 -16.30
C ARG A 19 6.37 -3.90 -17.02
N ILE A 20 5.32 -4.35 -16.33
CA ILE A 20 4.30 -5.23 -16.92
C ILE A 20 3.43 -4.47 -17.91
N VAL A 21 3.14 -3.20 -17.62
CA VAL A 21 2.45 -2.30 -18.54
C VAL A 21 3.31 -2.03 -19.77
N GLU A 22 4.60 -1.72 -19.61
CA GLU A 22 5.58 -1.49 -20.68
C GLU A 22 5.67 -2.69 -21.63
N GLU A 23 5.81 -3.91 -21.08
CA GLU A 23 5.81 -5.16 -21.84
C GLU A 23 4.53 -5.33 -22.67
N LYS A 24 3.39 -4.92 -22.12
CA LYS A 24 2.10 -5.06 -22.78
C LYS A 24 1.91 -4.06 -23.92
N ILE A 25 2.33 -2.80 -23.74
CA ILE A 25 2.11 -1.74 -24.73
C ILE A 25 3.23 -1.66 -25.78
N GLY A 26 4.43 -2.15 -25.49
CA GLY A 26 5.56 -2.16 -26.43
C GLY A 26 6.14 -0.79 -26.78
N ASN A 27 5.77 0.28 -26.05
CA ASN A 27 6.13 1.68 -26.35
C ASN A 27 7.36 2.19 -25.56
N GLY A 28 8.15 1.29 -24.97
CA GLY A 28 9.30 1.63 -24.14
C GLY A 28 8.95 1.98 -22.70
N PRO A 29 9.93 2.44 -21.90
CA PRO A 29 9.76 2.67 -20.47
C PRO A 29 8.75 3.79 -20.15
N ILE A 30 7.97 3.60 -19.09
CA ILE A 30 7.07 4.60 -18.50
C ILE A 30 7.72 5.10 -17.22
N PRO A 31 8.23 6.35 -17.18
CA PRO A 31 8.83 6.88 -15.96
C PRO A 31 7.78 7.03 -14.86
N ALA A 32 8.08 6.57 -13.64
CA ALA A 32 7.11 6.55 -12.54
C ALA A 32 6.60 7.95 -12.15
N GLU A 33 7.43 8.98 -12.36
CA GLU A 33 7.11 10.39 -12.15
C GLU A 33 6.00 10.92 -13.09
N THR A 34 5.74 10.22 -14.20
CA THR A 34 4.63 10.57 -15.11
C THR A 34 3.28 10.07 -14.61
N ILE A 35 3.27 9.23 -13.56
CA ILE A 35 2.04 8.71 -12.96
C ILE A 35 1.53 9.71 -11.93
N THR A 36 0.59 10.55 -12.34
CA THR A 36 0.00 11.62 -11.51
C THR A 36 -1.33 11.25 -10.87
N ASP A 37 -1.91 10.10 -11.23
CA ASP A 37 -3.12 9.56 -10.63
C ASP A 37 -3.02 8.03 -10.48
N PHE A 38 -3.60 7.49 -9.41
CA PHE A 38 -3.46 6.06 -9.07
C PHE A 38 -4.12 5.13 -10.10
N ASN A 39 -5.14 5.62 -10.83
CA ASN A 39 -5.89 4.83 -11.79
C ASN A 39 -5.39 5.04 -13.24
N PHE A 40 -4.29 5.78 -13.42
CA PHE A 40 -3.69 6.13 -14.71
C PHE A 40 -4.67 6.80 -15.70
N LYS A 41 -5.75 7.42 -15.20
CA LYS A 41 -6.83 8.00 -16.01
C LYS A 41 -6.36 9.17 -16.85
N ASP A 42 -5.39 9.93 -16.35
CA ASP A 42 -4.91 11.14 -17.01
C ASP A 42 -3.64 10.88 -17.86
N HIS A 43 -3.18 9.63 -17.93
CA HIS A 43 -1.95 9.29 -18.63
C HIS A 43 -2.16 9.25 -20.16
N PRO A 44 -1.33 9.95 -20.97
CA PRO A 44 -1.58 10.14 -22.41
C PRO A 44 -1.55 8.84 -23.24
N ILE A 45 -0.94 7.79 -22.71
CA ILE A 45 -0.72 6.51 -23.40
C ILE A 45 -1.53 5.37 -22.78
N LEU A 46 -1.94 5.49 -21.52
CA LEU A 46 -2.56 4.37 -20.80
C LEU A 46 -4.06 4.55 -20.76
N SER A 47 -4.77 3.51 -21.20
CA SER A 47 -6.22 3.43 -21.02
C SER A 47 -6.54 2.59 -19.79
N GLU A 48 -7.67 2.87 -19.16
CA GLU A 48 -8.21 2.08 -18.03
C GLU A 48 -8.23 0.57 -18.37
N LYS A 49 -8.63 0.21 -19.60
CA LYS A 49 -8.61 -1.19 -20.06
C LYS A 49 -7.22 -1.84 -20.00
N ILE A 50 -6.17 -1.12 -20.41
CA ILE A 50 -4.80 -1.66 -20.38
C ILE A 50 -4.36 -1.90 -18.94
N VAL A 51 -4.66 -0.93 -18.06
CA VAL A 51 -4.34 -0.99 -16.63
C VAL A 51 -5.07 -2.15 -15.98
N ASP A 52 -6.37 -2.30 -16.23
CA ASP A 52 -7.20 -3.39 -15.71
C ASP A 52 -6.68 -4.76 -16.14
N GLU A 53 -6.36 -4.92 -17.43
CA GLU A 53 -5.79 -6.18 -17.94
C GLU A 53 -4.43 -6.51 -17.28
N CYS A 54 -3.59 -5.50 -17.05
CA CYS A 54 -2.35 -5.67 -16.28
C CYS A 54 -2.61 -5.99 -14.81
N MET A 55 -3.56 -5.30 -14.16
CA MET A 55 -3.95 -5.52 -12.77
C MET A 55 -4.46 -6.95 -12.58
N VAL A 56 -5.30 -7.44 -13.49
CA VAL A 56 -5.73 -8.84 -13.52
C VAL A 56 -4.52 -9.75 -13.64
N LYS A 57 -3.63 -9.54 -14.63
CA LYS A 57 -2.42 -10.35 -14.80
C LYS A 57 -1.57 -10.43 -13.52
N VAL A 58 -1.23 -9.30 -12.90
CA VAL A 58 -0.38 -9.29 -11.68
C VAL A 58 -1.09 -9.91 -10.48
N SER A 59 -2.40 -9.72 -10.40
CA SER A 59 -3.17 -10.27 -9.29
C SER A 59 -3.29 -11.79 -9.31
N TYR A 60 -2.98 -12.46 -10.43
CA TYR A 60 -2.89 -13.92 -10.54
C TYR A 60 -1.45 -14.45 -10.49
N ASP A 61 -0.44 -13.57 -10.37
CA ASP A 61 0.98 -13.94 -10.32
C ASP A 61 1.51 -13.88 -8.86
N PRO A 62 1.61 -15.01 -8.13
CA PRO A 62 2.18 -15.00 -6.78
C PRO A 62 3.64 -14.51 -6.77
N ALA A 63 4.41 -14.74 -7.82
CA ALA A 63 5.81 -14.33 -7.89
C ALA A 63 5.95 -12.81 -8.05
N PHE A 64 4.97 -12.12 -8.61
CA PHE A 64 4.92 -10.66 -8.61
C PHE A 64 4.94 -10.13 -7.16
N TRP A 65 3.99 -10.58 -6.34
CA TRP A 65 3.86 -10.14 -4.94
C TRP A 65 5.06 -10.55 -4.06
N GLN A 66 5.62 -11.74 -4.30
CA GLN A 66 6.79 -12.22 -3.55
C GLN A 66 8.07 -11.43 -3.84
N ARG A 67 8.17 -10.76 -4.99
CA ARG A 67 9.39 -10.06 -5.45
C ARG A 67 9.32 -8.55 -5.30
N LEU A 68 8.24 -7.99 -4.75
CA LEU A 68 8.16 -6.56 -4.50
C LEU A 68 9.33 -6.12 -3.62
N SER A 69 9.98 -5.03 -4.03
CA SER A 69 11.05 -4.41 -3.25
C SER A 69 10.47 -3.73 -2.01
N PRO A 70 11.14 -3.76 -0.86
CA PRO A 70 10.73 -2.96 0.29
C PRO A 70 10.99 -1.48 0.02
N LEU A 71 10.12 -0.61 0.55
CA LEU A 71 10.30 0.85 0.53
C LEU A 71 11.02 1.38 1.78
N LEU A 72 11.13 0.55 2.82
CA LEU A 72 11.63 0.94 4.14
C LEU A 72 13.09 0.55 4.32
N SER A 73 13.80 1.32 5.16
CA SER A 73 15.12 0.95 5.64
C SER A 73 15.07 -0.22 6.63
N ALA A 74 16.22 -0.82 6.92
CA ALA A 74 16.31 -1.90 7.91
C ALA A 74 15.90 -1.44 9.31
N GLU A 75 16.24 -0.21 9.69
CA GLU A 75 15.90 0.41 10.96
C GLU A 75 14.39 0.63 11.08
N GLU A 76 13.74 1.07 10.01
CA GLU A 76 12.29 1.25 9.96
C GLU A 76 11.55 -0.09 10.09
N TRP A 77 12.02 -1.13 9.40
CA TRP A 77 11.51 -2.50 9.57
C TRP A 77 11.66 -3.01 11.01
N GLN A 78 12.81 -2.75 11.65
CA GLN A 78 13.05 -3.12 13.04
C GLN A 78 12.07 -2.41 14.00
N ALA A 79 11.79 -1.13 13.76
CA ALA A 79 10.82 -0.37 14.54
C ALA A 79 9.39 -0.91 14.37
N LEU A 80 9.01 -1.30 13.15
CA LEU A 80 7.72 -1.95 12.89
C LEU A 80 7.61 -3.32 13.56
N ASP A 81 8.68 -4.13 13.54
CA ASP A 81 8.68 -5.43 14.23
C ASP A 81 8.53 -5.25 15.75
N HIS A 82 9.11 -4.19 16.33
CA HIS A 82 8.90 -3.87 17.75
C HIS A 82 7.43 -3.60 18.08
N LEU A 83 6.72 -2.86 17.22
CA LEU A 83 5.28 -2.63 17.36
C LEU A 83 4.48 -3.92 17.16
N SER A 84 4.85 -4.73 16.16
CA SER A 84 4.21 -6.04 15.88
C SER A 84 4.30 -6.97 17.08
N ARG A 85 5.48 -7.11 17.72
CA ARG A 85 5.67 -7.96 18.90
C ARG A 85 4.85 -7.53 20.10
N LYS A 86 4.49 -6.26 20.20
CA LYS A 86 3.60 -5.71 21.24
C LYS A 86 2.11 -5.83 20.89
N GLY A 87 1.77 -6.38 19.72
CA GLY A 87 0.39 -6.41 19.22
C GLY A 87 -0.14 -5.04 18.82
N GLN A 88 0.75 -4.09 18.52
CA GLN A 88 0.40 -2.70 18.22
C GLN A 88 0.47 -2.37 16.73
N LEU A 89 0.73 -3.36 15.86
CA LEU A 89 0.82 -3.19 14.41
C LEU A 89 -0.03 -4.24 13.68
N VAL A 90 -0.84 -3.76 12.73
CA VAL A 90 -1.56 -4.57 11.76
C VAL A 90 -1.33 -4.03 10.35
N PHE A 91 -1.37 -4.91 9.36
CA PHE A 91 -1.36 -4.54 7.94
C PHE A 91 -2.78 -4.67 7.37
N ILE A 92 -3.20 -3.73 6.54
CA ILE A 92 -4.55 -3.68 5.94
C ILE A 92 -4.40 -3.44 4.44
N THR A 93 -4.69 -4.43 3.61
CA THR A 93 -4.43 -4.38 2.16
C THR A 93 -5.65 -4.74 1.32
N HIS A 94 -5.68 -4.24 0.08
CA HIS A 94 -6.65 -4.61 -0.96
C HIS A 94 -6.21 -5.77 -1.86
N ARG A 95 -5.08 -6.43 -1.56
CA ARG A 95 -4.68 -7.62 -2.32
C ARG A 95 -5.82 -8.64 -2.38
N TYR A 96 -6.12 -9.11 -3.59
CA TYR A 96 -7.27 -9.98 -3.86
C TYR A 96 -6.99 -11.42 -3.46
N GLU A 97 -7.98 -12.07 -2.86
CA GLU A 97 -7.99 -13.52 -2.75
C GLU A 97 -8.12 -14.12 -4.16
N ARG A 98 -7.35 -15.18 -4.38
CA ARG A 98 -7.30 -15.91 -5.64
C ARG A 98 -7.50 -17.39 -5.37
N GLU A 99 -8.10 -18.05 -6.33
CA GLU A 99 -8.34 -19.48 -6.32
C GLU A 99 -7.08 -20.30 -6.64
N THR A 100 -6.07 -19.66 -7.22
CA THR A 100 -4.84 -20.32 -7.71
C THR A 100 -3.70 -20.33 -6.68
N TYR A 101 -3.73 -19.45 -5.68
CA TYR A 101 -2.74 -19.40 -4.60
C TYR A 101 -3.25 -18.63 -3.38
N ASP A 102 -2.64 -18.90 -2.22
CA ASP A 102 -2.95 -18.18 -0.98
C ASP A 102 -2.20 -16.85 -0.91
N ILE A 103 -2.90 -15.75 -1.22
CA ILE A 103 -2.34 -14.38 -1.13
C ILE A 103 -1.98 -13.98 0.31
N ARG A 104 -2.66 -14.53 1.31
CA ARG A 104 -2.38 -14.27 2.73
C ARG A 104 -1.04 -14.90 3.10
N GLN A 105 -0.80 -16.15 2.70
CA GLN A 105 0.49 -16.79 2.90
C GLN A 105 1.61 -16.00 2.20
N VAL A 106 1.43 -15.67 0.93
CA VAL A 106 2.42 -14.89 0.14
C VAL A 106 2.77 -13.57 0.81
N THR A 107 1.75 -12.83 1.27
CA THR A 107 1.94 -11.53 1.91
C THR A 107 2.60 -11.66 3.27
N CYS A 108 2.16 -12.60 4.11
CA CYS A 108 2.77 -12.83 5.43
C CYS A 108 4.22 -13.31 5.32
N ASP A 109 4.54 -14.16 4.35
CA ASP A 109 5.91 -14.64 4.15
C ASP A 109 6.82 -13.53 3.58
N TRP A 110 6.28 -12.64 2.73
CA TRP A 110 7.00 -11.43 2.31
C TRP A 110 7.30 -10.50 3.51
N LEU A 111 6.32 -10.27 4.39
CA LEU A 111 6.52 -9.45 5.60
C LEU A 111 7.55 -10.06 6.57
N LYS A 112 7.52 -11.39 6.76
CA LYS A 112 8.53 -12.10 7.57
C LYS A 112 9.93 -11.97 6.99
N ARG A 113 10.06 -12.08 5.67
CA ARG A 113 11.35 -11.94 4.97
C ARG A 113 11.98 -10.57 5.23
N HIS A 114 11.18 -9.53 5.41
CA HIS A 114 11.64 -8.17 5.70
C HIS A 114 11.68 -7.82 7.18
N GLY A 115 11.53 -8.81 8.08
CA GLY A 115 11.85 -8.65 9.50
C GLY A 115 10.65 -8.61 10.45
N ILE A 116 9.41 -8.69 9.97
CA ILE A 116 8.23 -8.78 10.85
C ILE A 116 8.06 -10.23 11.33
N ALA A 117 8.37 -10.51 12.59
CA ALA A 117 8.37 -11.87 13.11
C ALA A 117 6.96 -12.50 13.17
N LYS A 118 5.93 -11.68 13.47
CA LYS A 118 4.54 -12.13 13.64
C LYS A 118 3.57 -11.20 12.88
N PRO A 119 3.58 -11.23 11.54
CA PRO A 119 2.74 -10.34 10.76
C PRO A 119 1.26 -10.64 10.99
N VAL A 120 0.48 -9.59 11.23
CA VAL A 120 -0.99 -9.65 11.25
C VAL A 120 -1.50 -8.84 10.07
N ALA A 121 -2.05 -9.51 9.06
CA ALA A 121 -2.54 -8.87 7.84
C ALA A 121 -4.04 -9.13 7.63
N TYR A 122 -4.79 -8.06 7.42
CA TYR A 122 -6.20 -8.06 7.06
C TYR A 122 -6.34 -7.71 5.58
N PHE A 123 -7.20 -8.46 4.90
CA PHE A 123 -7.48 -8.33 3.47
C PHE A 123 -8.92 -7.87 3.32
N THR A 124 -9.16 -6.81 2.54
CA THR A 124 -10.50 -6.29 2.30
C THR A 124 -10.66 -5.86 0.86
N GLN A 125 -11.83 -6.14 0.28
CA GLN A 125 -12.27 -5.57 -1.00
C GLN A 125 -13.33 -4.47 -0.79
N GLU A 126 -13.65 -4.21 0.47
CA GLU A 126 -14.51 -3.12 0.91
C GLU A 126 -13.69 -1.98 1.55
N SER A 127 -14.40 -0.97 2.03
CA SER A 127 -13.90 0.12 2.85
C SER A 127 -12.88 -0.30 3.91
N LYS A 128 -11.68 0.28 3.85
CA LYS A 128 -10.68 0.15 4.94
C LYS A 128 -11.13 0.85 6.22
N ALA A 129 -11.96 1.89 6.12
CA ALA A 129 -12.49 2.59 7.30
C ALA A 129 -13.24 1.67 8.26
N LYS A 130 -14.00 0.70 7.74
CA LYS A 130 -14.67 -0.32 8.57
C LYS A 130 -13.68 -1.16 9.39
N LEU A 131 -12.56 -1.57 8.77
CA LEU A 131 -11.51 -2.32 9.46
C LEU A 131 -10.75 -1.44 10.46
N VAL A 132 -10.40 -0.21 10.08
CA VAL A 132 -9.71 0.74 10.96
C VAL A 132 -10.53 0.97 12.23
N ASP A 133 -11.82 1.24 12.09
CA ASP A 133 -12.72 1.45 13.23
C ASP A 133 -12.91 0.17 14.06
N GLY A 134 -13.24 -0.95 13.42
CA GLY A 134 -13.49 -2.22 14.10
C GLY A 134 -12.27 -2.82 14.81
N LEU A 135 -11.05 -2.51 14.34
CA LEU A 135 -9.81 -2.93 14.98
C LEU A 135 -9.33 -1.94 16.04
N GLY A 136 -9.93 -0.75 16.17
CA GLY A 136 -9.44 0.29 17.08
C GLY A 136 -8.06 0.80 16.67
N VAL A 137 -7.85 1.04 15.37
CA VAL A 137 -6.61 1.64 14.85
C VAL A 137 -6.61 3.13 15.16
N ASP A 138 -5.58 3.59 15.88
CA ASP A 138 -5.41 5.00 16.27
C ASP A 138 -4.61 5.80 15.23
N LEU A 139 -3.76 5.11 14.46
CA LEU A 139 -2.92 5.68 13.42
C LEU A 139 -3.00 4.80 12.16
N PHE A 140 -3.51 5.35 11.07
CA PHE A 140 -3.67 4.67 9.80
C PHE A 140 -2.78 5.30 8.72
N VAL A 141 -2.08 4.46 7.95
CA VAL A 141 -1.18 4.88 6.87
C VAL A 141 -1.57 4.22 5.56
N ASP A 142 -1.79 5.03 4.52
CA ASP A 142 -2.14 4.57 3.17
C ASP A 142 -1.70 5.64 2.16
N ASP A 143 -1.25 5.24 0.98
CA ASP A 143 -0.85 6.15 -0.09
C ASP A 143 -2.02 6.51 -1.02
N ARG A 144 -3.10 5.72 -1.00
CA ARG A 144 -4.28 5.91 -1.82
C ARG A 144 -5.23 6.93 -1.20
N HIS A 145 -5.51 7.99 -1.95
CA HIS A 145 -6.28 9.12 -1.46
C HIS A 145 -7.73 8.79 -1.07
N GLU A 146 -8.41 7.90 -1.79
CA GLU A 146 -9.78 7.51 -1.42
C GLU A 146 -9.82 6.77 -0.08
N ASN A 147 -8.83 5.92 0.20
CA ASN A 147 -8.71 5.23 1.49
C ASN A 147 -8.42 6.21 2.62
N CYS A 148 -7.46 7.11 2.43
CA CYS A 148 -7.15 8.14 3.42
C CYS A 148 -8.35 9.04 3.70
N GLN A 149 -9.04 9.51 2.66
CA GLN A 149 -10.22 10.34 2.80
C GLN A 149 -11.32 9.60 3.58
N GLU A 150 -11.65 8.37 3.18
CA GLU A 150 -12.72 7.61 3.81
C GLU A 150 -12.45 7.37 5.31
N VAL A 151 -11.22 6.96 5.65
CA VAL A 151 -10.81 6.79 7.06
C VAL A 151 -10.85 8.13 7.81
N ALA A 152 -10.38 9.19 7.17
CA ALA A 152 -10.38 10.54 7.69
C ALA A 152 -11.77 11.19 7.73
N GLU A 153 -12.83 10.57 7.22
CA GLU A 153 -14.20 11.06 7.36
C GLU A 153 -15.00 10.21 8.35
N ARG A 154 -14.67 8.92 8.48
CA ARG A 154 -15.52 7.94 9.17
C ARG A 154 -14.97 7.43 10.50
N THR A 155 -13.72 7.72 10.84
CA THR A 155 -13.08 7.20 12.06
C THR A 155 -12.44 8.32 12.88
N GLN A 156 -11.91 8.00 14.06
CA GLN A 156 -11.10 8.94 14.85
C GLN A 156 -9.58 8.75 14.68
N ALA A 157 -9.17 7.85 13.78
CA ALA A 157 -7.75 7.59 13.54
C ALA A 157 -7.02 8.83 13.02
N THR A 158 -5.79 9.03 13.47
CA THR A 158 -4.83 9.90 12.79
C THR A 158 -4.50 9.27 11.44
N VAL A 159 -4.71 10.01 10.35
CA VAL A 159 -4.44 9.50 9.00
C VAL A 159 -3.18 10.13 8.46
N VAL A 160 -2.23 9.29 8.07
CA VAL A 160 -0.96 9.68 7.47
C VAL A 160 -0.86 9.14 6.05
N MET A 161 -0.40 9.96 5.11
CA MET A 161 -0.22 9.61 3.71
C MET A 161 1.24 9.82 3.32
N PRO A 162 1.98 8.79 2.90
CA PRO A 162 3.30 8.99 2.33
C PRO A 162 3.20 9.72 0.99
N HIS A 163 4.14 10.64 0.74
CA HIS A 163 4.21 11.35 -0.52
C HIS A 163 4.52 10.39 -1.68
N ARG A 164 3.69 10.43 -2.72
CA ARG A 164 3.85 9.70 -3.98
C ARG A 164 3.48 10.59 -5.15
N HIS A 165 4.04 10.32 -6.32
CA HIS A 165 3.77 11.14 -7.52
C HIS A 165 2.28 11.21 -7.88
N TYR A 166 1.55 10.11 -7.65
CA TYR A 166 0.14 9.97 -7.98
C TYR A 166 -0.85 10.50 -6.93
N ASN A 167 -0.36 11.04 -5.81
CA ASN A 167 -1.24 11.55 -4.74
C ASN A 167 -0.95 13.02 -4.36
N GLN A 168 -0.15 13.73 -5.17
CA GLN A 168 0.34 15.09 -4.87
C GLN A 168 -0.76 16.14 -4.75
N THR A 169 -1.80 16.02 -5.57
CA THR A 169 -2.91 17.00 -5.65
C THR A 169 -3.93 16.80 -4.53
N PHE A 170 -3.90 15.67 -3.84
CA PHE A 170 -4.83 15.38 -2.75
C PHE A 170 -4.52 16.22 -1.51
N SER A 171 -5.57 16.84 -0.98
CA SER A 171 -5.53 17.62 0.26
C SER A 171 -6.79 17.35 1.07
N HIS A 172 -6.63 17.09 2.36
CA HIS A 172 -7.72 16.90 3.31
C HIS A 172 -7.29 17.38 4.70
N PRO A 173 -8.11 18.14 5.45
CA PRO A 173 -7.70 18.79 6.70
C PRO A 173 -7.23 17.82 7.80
N ARG A 174 -7.73 16.56 7.78
CA ARG A 174 -7.36 15.51 8.74
C ARG A 174 -6.32 14.49 8.21
N VAL A 175 -5.81 14.65 6.99
CA VAL A 175 -4.76 13.77 6.46
C VAL A 175 -3.42 14.49 6.53
N LYS A 176 -2.44 13.88 7.23
CA LYS A 176 -1.08 14.40 7.35
C LYS A 176 -0.20 13.74 6.30
N ARG A 177 0.63 14.53 5.61
CA ARG A 177 1.54 14.01 4.61
C ARG A 177 2.94 13.87 5.21
N ILE A 178 3.59 12.74 4.97
CA ILE A 178 4.99 12.50 5.34
C ILE A 178 5.83 12.29 4.07
N TRP A 179 7.10 12.71 4.11
CA TRP A 179 8.04 12.53 3.00
C TRP A 179 8.99 11.38 3.24
N ASN A 180 9.33 11.15 4.51
CA ASN A 180 10.15 10.04 4.98
C ASN A 180 9.30 9.17 5.92
N PHE A 181 9.47 7.86 5.84
CA PHE A 181 8.65 6.93 6.62
C PHE A 181 8.87 7.09 8.13
N ASN A 182 10.10 7.39 8.56
CA ASN A 182 10.42 7.67 9.96
C ASN A 182 9.60 8.81 10.62
N GLU A 183 9.05 9.76 9.85
CA GLU A 183 8.16 10.81 10.38
C GLU A 183 6.91 10.20 11.03
N LEU A 184 6.48 9.02 10.57
CA LEU A 184 5.36 8.26 11.14
C LEU A 184 5.49 8.08 12.65
N PHE A 185 6.71 7.85 13.15
CA PHE A 185 6.94 7.57 14.57
C PHE A 185 6.64 8.77 15.48
N SER A 186 6.54 9.97 14.92
CA SER A 186 6.13 11.18 15.66
C SER A 186 4.61 11.26 15.88
N TYR A 187 3.84 10.39 15.22
CA TYR A 187 2.38 10.29 15.34
C TYR A 187 1.92 9.08 16.15
N LEU A 188 2.86 8.30 16.70
CA LEU A 188 2.50 7.22 17.62
C LEU A 188 1.87 7.81 18.89
N PRO A 189 0.79 7.21 19.42
CA PRO A 189 0.14 7.65 20.66
C PRO A 189 1.01 7.42 21.90
#